data_AF-A0AAX1BK46-F1
#
_entry.id   AF-A0AAX1BK46-F1
#
_cell.length_a   1.000
_cell.length_b   1.000
_cell.length_c   1.000
_cell.angle_alpha   90.00
_cell.angle_beta   90.00
_cell.angle_gamma   90.00
#
_symmetry.space_group_name_H-M   'P 1'
#
loop_
_entity.id
_entity.type
_entity.pdbx_description
1 polymer ?
#
loop_
_entity_poly.entity_id
_entity_poly.type
_entity_poly.pdbx_seq_one_letter_code
_entity_poly.pdbx_strand_id
1 'polypeptide(L)'
;MQKEQLSALMDGETLDSELLNELAHNPEMQKTWESYHLIRDSMRGDTPEVLHFDISSRVMAAIEEEPVRQPATLIPEAQPAPHQWQKMPFWQKVRPWAAQLTQMGVAACVSLAVIVGVQHYNGQSETSQQPETPVFNTLPMMGKASPVSLGVPSEATANNGQQQQVQE
;
A
#
# COMPACT_ATOMS: atom_id res chain seq x y z
N MET A 1 -10.02 34.45 -15.59
CA MET A 1 -10.24 33.47 -16.67
C MET A 1 -9.88 34.09 -18.01
N GLN A 2 -9.12 33.38 -18.83
CA GLN A 2 -8.90 33.71 -20.25
C GLN A 2 -9.92 32.98 -21.13
N LYS A 3 -10.28 33.56 -22.27
CA LYS A 3 -11.24 32.92 -23.22
C LYS A 3 -10.74 31.59 -23.79
N GLU A 4 -9.42 31.39 -23.82
CA GLU A 4 -8.77 30.12 -24.17
C GLU A 4 -9.07 29.02 -23.14
N GLN A 5 -8.94 29.34 -21.83
CA GLN A 5 -9.28 28.41 -20.74
C GLN A 5 -10.77 28.03 -20.76
N LEU A 6 -11.63 28.97 -21.12
CA LEU A 6 -13.07 28.73 -21.29
C LEU A 6 -13.37 27.81 -22.49
N SER A 7 -12.60 27.91 -23.58
CA SER A 7 -12.72 26.98 -24.72
C SER A 7 -12.25 25.58 -24.34
N ALA A 8 -11.09 25.45 -23.68
CA ALA A 8 -10.60 24.16 -23.20
C ALA A 8 -11.60 23.49 -22.21
N LEU A 9 -12.29 24.29 -21.39
CA LEU A 9 -13.34 23.81 -20.48
C LEU A 9 -14.60 23.35 -21.23
N MET A 10 -14.98 24.02 -22.34
CA MET A 10 -16.09 23.62 -23.20
C MET A 10 -15.86 22.28 -23.92
N ASP A 11 -14.61 22.03 -24.30
CA ASP A 11 -14.21 20.81 -25.00
C ASP A 11 -13.88 19.66 -24.03
N GLY A 12 -13.75 19.95 -22.73
CA GLY A 12 -13.47 18.96 -21.67
C GLY A 12 -11.97 18.67 -21.46
N GLU A 13 -11.10 19.43 -22.11
CA GLU A 13 -9.63 19.32 -22.02
C GLU A 13 -9.08 19.87 -20.68
N THR A 14 -9.85 20.70 -19.96
CA THR A 14 -9.58 21.09 -18.58
C THR A 14 -10.84 20.99 -17.73
N LEU A 15 -10.70 20.47 -16.50
CA LEU A 15 -11.77 20.25 -15.53
C LEU A 15 -11.34 20.74 -14.14
N ASP A 16 -11.00 22.02 -14.06
CA ASP A 16 -10.62 22.68 -12.82
C ASP A 16 -11.83 23.30 -12.10
N SER A 17 -11.97 22.97 -10.81
CA SER A 17 -12.96 23.56 -9.92
C SER A 17 -12.81 25.08 -9.73
N GLU A 18 -11.60 25.63 -9.81
CA GLU A 18 -11.37 27.07 -9.68
C GLU A 18 -11.89 27.81 -10.93
N LEU A 19 -11.61 27.29 -12.13
CA LEU A 19 -12.14 27.79 -13.39
C LEU A 19 -13.67 27.71 -13.46
N LEU A 20 -14.28 26.62 -13.00
CA LEU A 20 -15.73 26.49 -12.90
C LEU A 20 -16.34 27.51 -11.93
N ASN A 21 -15.70 27.74 -10.78
CA ASN A 21 -16.14 28.74 -9.82
C ASN A 21 -16.01 30.16 -10.36
N GLU A 22 -14.94 30.49 -11.09
CA GLU A 22 -14.78 31.80 -11.73
C GLU A 22 -15.83 32.04 -12.82
N LEU A 23 -16.10 31.03 -13.66
CA LEU A 23 -17.18 31.08 -14.67
C LEU A 23 -18.55 31.32 -14.00
N ALA A 24 -18.85 30.64 -12.89
CA ALA A 24 -20.11 30.81 -12.17
C ALA A 24 -20.32 32.22 -11.58
N HIS A 25 -19.25 32.99 -11.36
CA HIS A 25 -19.31 34.34 -10.77
C HIS A 25 -19.01 35.49 -11.75
N ASN A 26 -18.57 35.20 -12.98
CA ASN A 26 -18.19 36.23 -13.97
C ASN A 26 -19.21 36.35 -15.13
N PRO A 27 -20.01 37.44 -15.19
CA PRO A 27 -21.03 37.63 -16.23
C PRO A 27 -20.48 37.71 -17.67
N GLU A 28 -19.25 38.22 -17.88
CA GLU A 28 -18.65 38.26 -19.22
C GLU A 28 -18.28 36.87 -19.71
N MET A 29 -17.79 36.01 -18.80
CA MET A 29 -17.46 34.62 -19.12
C MET A 29 -18.74 33.81 -19.37
N GLN A 30 -19.82 34.04 -18.61
CA GLN A 30 -21.13 33.43 -18.88
C GLN A 30 -21.68 33.80 -20.26
N LYS A 31 -21.58 35.08 -20.65
CA LYS A 31 -21.96 35.53 -22.01
C LYS A 31 -21.08 34.94 -23.11
N THR A 32 -19.79 34.74 -22.82
CA THR A 32 -18.87 34.08 -23.77
C THR A 32 -19.21 32.59 -23.90
N TRP A 33 -19.53 31.90 -22.79
CA TRP A 33 -19.94 30.50 -22.75
C TRP A 33 -21.23 30.24 -23.54
N GLU A 34 -22.26 31.07 -23.31
CA GLU A 34 -23.52 31.09 -24.08
C GLU A 34 -23.25 31.25 -25.58
N SER A 35 -22.40 32.22 -25.94
CA SER A 35 -22.05 32.50 -27.34
C SER A 35 -21.33 31.33 -28.01
N TYR A 36 -20.39 30.70 -27.32
CA TYR A 36 -19.64 29.56 -27.84
C TYR A 36 -20.52 28.32 -28.02
N HIS A 37 -21.45 28.06 -27.09
CA HIS A 37 -22.41 26.96 -27.24
C HIS A 37 -23.37 27.21 -28.41
N LEU A 38 -23.89 28.43 -28.55
CA LEU A 38 -24.73 28.79 -29.70
C LEU A 38 -24.01 28.60 -31.04
N ILE A 39 -22.72 28.96 -31.13
CA ILE A 39 -21.89 28.71 -32.32
C ILE A 39 -21.72 27.21 -32.57
N ARG A 40 -21.41 26.43 -31.52
CA ARG A 40 -21.24 24.97 -31.58
C ARG A 40 -22.50 24.27 -32.11
N ASP A 41 -23.65 24.62 -31.58
CA ASP A 41 -24.93 24.01 -31.92
C ASP A 41 -25.35 24.43 -33.35
N SER A 42 -25.14 25.70 -33.72
CA SER A 42 -25.35 26.20 -35.08
C SER A 42 -24.45 25.50 -36.11
N MET A 43 -23.18 25.25 -35.79
CA MET A 43 -22.24 24.53 -36.67
C MET A 43 -22.59 23.05 -36.86
N ARG A 44 -23.27 22.43 -35.89
CA ARG A 44 -23.74 21.04 -35.97
C ARG A 44 -25.09 20.90 -36.67
N GLY A 45 -25.86 21.99 -36.77
CA GLY A 45 -27.26 21.94 -37.18
C GLY A 45 -28.21 21.53 -36.03
N ASP A 46 -27.73 21.52 -34.79
CA ASP A 46 -28.49 21.19 -33.58
C ASP A 46 -29.39 22.38 -33.11
N THR A 47 -29.87 23.18 -34.07
CA THR A 47 -30.69 24.38 -33.81
C THR A 47 -32.11 24.22 -34.34
N PRO A 48 -33.14 24.55 -33.55
CA PRO A 48 -34.53 24.54 -34.02
C PRO A 48 -34.78 25.67 -35.04
N GLU A 49 -35.87 25.55 -35.80
CA GLU A 49 -36.32 26.56 -36.78
C GLU A 49 -36.52 27.96 -36.14
N VAL A 50 -36.91 28.01 -34.86
CA VAL A 50 -37.07 29.23 -34.07
C VAL A 50 -36.16 29.19 -32.85
N LEU A 51 -35.20 30.11 -32.79
CA LEU A 51 -34.28 30.26 -31.66
C LEU A 51 -34.92 31.03 -30.50
N HIS A 52 -34.76 30.50 -29.29
CA HIS A 52 -35.23 31.10 -28.04
C HIS A 52 -34.04 31.40 -27.13
N PHE A 53 -33.75 32.68 -26.89
CA PHE A 53 -32.63 33.14 -26.06
C PHE A 53 -33.01 33.35 -24.58
N ASP A 54 -34.26 33.05 -24.21
CA ASP A 54 -34.83 33.20 -22.86
C ASP A 54 -34.87 31.88 -22.06
N ILE A 55 -34.51 30.75 -22.67
CA ILE A 55 -34.64 29.39 -22.07
C ILE A 55 -33.91 29.32 -20.72
N SER A 56 -32.62 29.66 -20.69
CA SER A 56 -31.80 29.57 -19.47
C SER A 56 -32.35 30.46 -18.35
N SER A 57 -32.73 31.69 -18.67
CA SER A 57 -33.29 32.63 -17.69
C SER A 57 -34.62 32.15 -17.08
N ARG A 58 -35.50 31.55 -17.89
CA ARG A 58 -36.77 30.98 -17.43
C ARG A 58 -36.58 29.71 -16.61
N VAL A 59 -35.60 28.87 -16.95
CA VAL A 59 -35.24 27.70 -16.16
C VAL A 59 -34.65 28.12 -14.81
N MET A 60 -33.76 29.12 -14.77
CA MET A 60 -33.22 29.66 -13.52
C MET A 60 -34.32 30.22 -12.61
N ALA A 61 -35.24 31.02 -13.15
CA ALA A 61 -36.38 31.54 -12.37
C ALA A 61 -37.27 30.41 -11.81
N ALA A 62 -37.54 29.36 -12.60
CA ALA A 62 -38.31 28.20 -12.13
C ALA A 62 -37.57 27.37 -11.06
N ILE A 63 -36.23 27.38 -11.05
CA ILE A 63 -35.41 26.75 -10.00
C ILE A 63 -35.44 27.61 -8.71
N GLU A 64 -35.38 28.94 -8.82
CA GLU A 64 -35.52 29.85 -7.68
C GLU A 64 -36.90 29.75 -6.99
N GLU A 65 -37.96 29.48 -7.76
CA GLU A 65 -39.31 29.21 -7.25
C GLU A 65 -39.52 27.77 -6.75
N GLU A 66 -38.56 26.84 -6.95
CA GLU A 66 -38.74 25.45 -6.53
C GLU A 66 -38.70 25.33 -4.99
N PRO A 67 -39.76 24.82 -4.35
CA PRO A 67 -39.75 24.64 -2.90
C PRO A 67 -38.68 23.63 -2.52
N VAL A 68 -37.80 24.00 -1.58
CA VAL A 68 -36.72 23.14 -1.08
C VAL A 68 -37.30 21.80 -0.61
N ARG A 69 -37.22 20.79 -1.48
CA ARG A 69 -37.56 19.42 -1.10
C ARG A 69 -36.53 19.00 -0.07
N GLN A 70 -36.97 18.91 1.18
CA GLN A 70 -36.18 18.24 2.22
C GLN A 70 -35.79 16.88 1.65
N PRO A 71 -34.50 16.53 1.59
CA PRO A 71 -34.07 15.27 1.00
C PRO A 71 -34.84 14.16 1.72
N ALA A 72 -35.63 13.40 0.96
CA ALA A 72 -36.43 12.31 1.49
C ALA A 72 -35.49 11.46 2.34
N THR A 73 -35.83 11.29 3.63
CA THR A 73 -34.92 10.75 4.63
C THR A 73 -34.43 9.42 4.11
N LEU A 74 -33.16 9.36 3.67
CA LEU A 74 -32.61 8.17 3.03
C LEU A 74 -32.71 7.07 4.08
N ILE A 75 -33.67 6.15 3.90
CA ILE A 75 -33.82 4.99 4.76
C ILE A 75 -32.45 4.32 4.71
N PRO A 76 -31.72 4.23 5.84
CA PRO A 76 -30.41 3.63 5.81
C PRO A 76 -30.62 2.17 5.43
N GLU A 77 -30.32 1.81 4.19
CA GLU A 77 -30.27 0.42 3.81
C GLU A 77 -29.25 -0.21 4.74
N ALA A 78 -29.71 -1.15 5.57
CA ALA A 78 -28.90 -1.73 6.61
C ALA A 78 -27.83 -2.60 5.97
N GLN A 79 -26.71 -1.97 5.57
CA GLN A 79 -25.55 -2.67 5.04
C GLN A 79 -25.21 -3.81 6.01
N PRO A 80 -25.03 -5.05 5.52
CA PRO A 80 -24.80 -6.20 6.38
C PRO A 80 -23.48 -6.00 7.12
N ALA A 81 -23.58 -5.48 8.35
CA ALA A 81 -22.43 -5.10 9.15
C ALA A 81 -21.50 -6.32 9.30
N PRO A 82 -20.16 -6.13 9.25
CA PRO A 82 -19.19 -7.21 9.12
C PRO A 82 -18.96 -7.99 10.43
N HIS A 83 -20.03 -8.36 11.13
CA HIS A 83 -20.01 -9.25 12.30
C HIS A 83 -20.56 -10.66 11.96
N GLN A 84 -21.10 -10.87 10.74
CA GLN A 84 -21.66 -12.17 10.34
C GLN A 84 -20.60 -13.20 9.92
N TRP A 85 -19.48 -12.79 9.31
CA TRP A 85 -18.42 -13.72 8.87
C TRP A 85 -17.80 -14.49 10.04
N GLN A 86 -17.62 -13.83 11.18
CA GLN A 86 -17.06 -14.44 12.39
C GLN A 86 -17.96 -15.54 13.00
N LYS A 87 -19.26 -15.57 12.64
CA LYS A 87 -20.22 -16.61 13.03
C LYS A 87 -20.29 -17.79 12.05
N MET A 88 -19.62 -17.73 10.90
CA MET A 88 -19.68 -18.80 9.91
C MET A 88 -18.82 -20.01 10.34
N PRO A 89 -19.32 -21.26 10.21
CA PRO A 89 -18.66 -22.44 10.77
C PRO A 89 -17.29 -22.74 10.15
N PHE A 90 -17.00 -22.26 8.93
CA PHE A 90 -15.69 -22.43 8.32
C PHE A 90 -14.59 -21.62 9.02
N TRP A 91 -14.90 -20.43 9.55
CA TRP A 91 -13.91 -19.57 10.23
C TRP A 91 -13.34 -20.22 11.50
N GLN A 92 -14.18 -20.99 12.21
CA GLN A 92 -13.73 -21.79 13.37
C GLN A 92 -12.73 -22.88 12.96
N LYS A 93 -12.83 -23.41 11.74
CA LYS A 93 -11.98 -24.48 11.22
C LYS A 93 -10.62 -23.99 10.69
N VAL A 94 -10.54 -22.76 10.16
CA VAL A 94 -9.25 -22.17 9.69
C VAL A 94 -8.47 -21.45 10.80
N ARG A 95 -9.14 -20.96 11.87
CA ARG A 95 -8.50 -20.28 13.01
C ARG A 95 -7.31 -21.04 13.63
N PRO A 96 -7.35 -22.36 13.91
CA PRO A 96 -6.19 -23.07 14.49
C PRO A 96 -4.99 -23.14 13.54
N TRP A 97 -5.21 -23.26 12.22
CA TRP A 97 -4.13 -23.30 11.22
C TRP A 97 -3.47 -21.93 11.03
N ALA A 98 -4.25 -20.85 11.06
CA ALA A 98 -3.73 -19.48 11.00
C ALA A 98 -2.79 -19.15 12.18
N ALA A 99 -3.08 -19.67 13.38
CA ALA A 99 -2.20 -19.51 14.54
C ALA A 99 -0.84 -20.21 14.35
N GLN A 100 -0.81 -21.37 13.69
CA GLN A 100 0.42 -22.11 13.39
C GLN A 100 1.28 -21.39 12.35
N LEU A 101 0.67 -20.83 11.30
CA LEU A 101 1.37 -19.98 10.32
C LEU A 101 2.01 -18.75 10.96
N THR A 102 1.39 -18.19 12.00
CA THR A 102 1.93 -17.02 12.73
C THR A 102 3.24 -17.38 13.43
N GLN A 103 3.33 -18.55 14.07
CA GLN A 103 4.56 -19.03 14.72
C GLN A 103 5.67 -19.31 13.70
N MET A 104 5.34 -19.93 12.56
CA MET A 104 6.30 -20.14 11.46
C MET A 104 6.80 -18.81 10.88
N GLY A 105 5.92 -17.82 10.70
CA GLY A 105 6.27 -16.49 10.19
C GLY A 105 7.28 -15.77 11.09
N VAL A 106 7.07 -15.75 12.41
CA VAL A 106 8.01 -15.11 13.35
C VAL A 106 9.39 -15.78 13.30
N ALA A 107 9.45 -17.12 13.31
CA ALA A 107 10.72 -17.85 13.22
C ALA A 107 11.45 -17.56 11.89
N ALA A 108 10.74 -17.63 10.76
CA ALA A 108 11.31 -17.35 9.44
C ALA A 108 11.83 -15.91 9.30
N CYS A 109 11.10 -14.92 9.81
CA CYS A 109 11.53 -13.52 9.80
C CYS A 109 12.80 -13.31 10.64
N VAL A 110 12.90 -13.92 11.83
CA VAL A 110 14.11 -13.83 12.66
C VAL A 110 15.30 -14.52 11.99
N SER A 111 15.11 -15.71 11.40
CA SER A 111 16.17 -16.39 10.64
C SER A 111 16.64 -15.59 9.42
N LEU A 112 15.73 -14.98 8.66
CA LEU A 112 16.06 -14.12 7.53
C LEU A 112 16.85 -12.88 7.99
N ALA A 113 16.41 -12.21 9.06
CA ALA A 113 17.09 -11.04 9.61
C ALA A 113 18.53 -11.38 10.07
N VAL A 114 18.76 -12.55 10.67
CA VAL A 114 20.10 -13.01 11.05
C VAL A 114 20.97 -13.29 9.82
N ILE A 115 20.46 -14.01 8.82
CA ILE A 115 21.24 -14.37 7.62
C ILE A 115 21.59 -13.12 6.80
N VAL A 116 20.62 -12.24 6.55
CA VAL A 116 20.84 -10.97 5.84
C VAL A 116 21.75 -10.03 6.65
N GLY A 117 21.59 -9.97 7.98
CA GLY A 117 22.45 -9.20 8.87
C GLY A 117 23.91 -9.66 8.82
N VAL A 118 24.16 -10.98 8.85
CA VAL A 118 25.52 -11.54 8.77
C VAL A 118 26.15 -11.32 7.39
N GLN A 119 25.38 -11.36 6.31
CA GLN A 119 25.88 -11.03 4.96
C GLN A 119 26.15 -9.53 4.79
N HIS A 120 25.26 -8.65 5.26
CA HIS A 120 25.46 -7.20 5.24
C HIS A 120 26.65 -6.77 6.12
N TYR A 121 26.88 -7.44 7.25
CA TYR A 121 27.99 -7.13 8.15
C TYR A 121 29.35 -7.59 7.60
N ASN A 122 29.43 -8.77 6.96
CA ASN A 122 30.69 -9.26 6.38
C ASN A 122 30.98 -8.69 4.98
N GLY A 123 29.95 -8.23 4.24
CA GLY A 123 30.10 -7.69 2.88
C GLY A 123 30.73 -6.30 2.76
N GLN A 124 31.07 -5.63 3.87
CA GLN A 124 31.65 -4.29 3.89
C GLN A 124 33.18 -4.26 4.16
N SER A 125 33.85 -5.42 4.16
CA SER A 125 35.19 -5.56 4.75
C SER A 125 36.27 -6.06 3.76
N GLU A 126 36.59 -5.29 2.72
CA GLU A 126 37.89 -5.42 2.02
C GLU A 126 38.47 -4.05 1.60
N THR A 127 39.19 -3.39 2.52
CA THR A 127 40.45 -2.72 2.16
C THR A 127 41.39 -2.65 3.36
N SER A 128 42.63 -3.11 3.18
CA SER A 128 43.82 -2.88 4.03
C SER A 128 44.11 -3.81 5.23
N GLN A 129 45.13 -4.65 5.01
CA GLN A 129 46.25 -4.98 5.93
C GLN A 129 46.05 -6.05 7.04
N GLN A 130 46.74 -7.16 6.80
CA GLN A 130 47.20 -8.24 7.68
C GLN A 130 48.59 -7.87 8.29
N PRO A 131 49.16 -8.54 9.32
CA PRO A 131 48.62 -9.23 10.52
C PRO A 131 49.24 -8.75 11.86
N GLU A 132 48.48 -8.66 12.96
CA GLU A 132 49.09 -8.56 14.31
C GLU A 132 48.27 -9.35 15.36
N THR A 133 48.74 -10.54 15.72
CA THR A 133 48.39 -11.23 16.98
C THR A 133 49.20 -10.60 18.11
N PRO A 134 48.66 -10.31 19.31
CA PRO A 134 48.53 -11.35 20.36
C PRO A 134 47.37 -11.03 21.35
N VAL A 135 47.23 -11.51 22.61
CA VAL A 135 47.92 -12.46 23.51
C VAL A 135 46.82 -13.35 24.14
N PHE A 136 47.07 -14.65 24.37
CA PHE A 136 46.31 -15.44 25.36
C PHE A 136 46.75 -15.03 26.77
N ASN A 137 45.88 -14.40 27.57
CA ASN A 137 46.20 -14.10 28.98
C ASN A 137 45.55 -15.10 29.93
N THR A 138 46.37 -15.77 30.75
CA THR A 138 45.98 -16.96 31.52
C THR A 138 45.92 -16.68 33.02
N LEU A 139 44.74 -16.82 33.64
CA LEU A 139 44.62 -17.03 35.09
C LEU A 139 43.38 -17.87 35.43
N PRO A 140 43.55 -19.11 35.92
CA PRO A 140 42.56 -19.79 36.74
C PRO A 140 43.05 -19.87 38.19
N MET A 141 42.62 -18.95 39.05
CA MET A 141 42.83 -19.08 40.49
C MET A 141 41.67 -19.87 41.10
N MET A 142 42.01 -21.04 41.67
CA MET A 142 41.17 -21.88 42.54
C MET A 142 40.18 -22.87 41.88
N GLY A 143 40.71 -23.84 41.13
CA GLY A 143 40.06 -25.12 40.81
C GLY A 143 41.14 -26.16 40.48
N LYS A 144 41.07 -27.39 41.03
CA LYS A 144 42.15 -28.38 40.88
C LYS A 144 42.25 -28.86 39.42
N ALA A 145 43.45 -28.78 38.86
CA ALA A 145 43.77 -29.36 37.57
C ALA A 145 43.79 -30.90 37.64
N SER A 146 43.25 -31.55 36.61
CA SER A 146 43.49 -32.96 36.30
C SER A 146 43.88 -33.08 34.83
N PRO A 147 45.16 -32.91 34.47
CA PRO A 147 45.64 -33.26 33.14
C PRO A 147 45.65 -34.79 33.00
N VAL A 148 45.13 -35.31 31.90
CA VAL A 148 45.41 -36.68 31.45
C VAL A 148 45.97 -36.59 30.04
N SER A 149 47.10 -37.28 29.84
CA SER A 149 48.08 -36.97 28.81
C SER A 149 47.74 -37.43 27.39
N LEU A 150 48.50 -36.83 26.48
CA LEU A 150 48.71 -37.18 25.07
C LEU A 150 48.66 -38.69 24.75
N GLY A 151 48.02 -39.01 23.62
CA GLY A 151 48.28 -40.18 22.79
C GLY A 151 48.36 -39.74 21.32
N VAL A 152 49.55 -39.77 20.75
CA VAL A 152 49.96 -39.27 19.42
C VAL A 152 50.47 -40.47 18.61
N PRO A 153 50.33 -40.57 17.27
CA PRO A 153 49.28 -40.08 16.37
C PRO A 153 48.90 -41.23 15.39
N SER A 154 48.86 -40.93 14.08
CA SER A 154 48.98 -41.82 12.93
C SER A 154 47.72 -42.53 12.43
N GLU A 155 47.43 -42.24 11.16
CA GLU A 155 46.77 -43.16 10.21
C GLU A 155 47.29 -44.59 10.43
N ALA A 156 46.46 -45.64 10.31
CA ALA A 156 45.79 -45.92 9.05
C ALA A 156 44.69 -46.99 9.18
N THR A 157 44.02 -47.23 8.05
CA THR A 157 43.42 -48.52 7.65
C THR A 157 42.04 -48.86 8.23
N ALA A 158 41.05 -48.66 7.36
CA ALA A 158 39.99 -49.61 6.96
C ALA A 158 39.20 -50.45 7.98
N ASN A 159 37.93 -50.64 7.57
CA ASN A 159 37.08 -51.80 7.80
C ASN A 159 36.44 -52.03 9.19
N ASN A 160 35.12 -51.84 9.16
CA ASN A 160 34.12 -52.86 9.51
C ASN A 160 33.74 -53.02 11.00
N GLY A 161 32.48 -53.43 11.23
CA GLY A 161 31.97 -53.86 12.54
C GLY A 161 31.13 -52.82 13.30
N GLN A 162 29.82 -53.10 13.44
CA GLN A 162 29.16 -53.54 14.68
C GLN A 162 29.72 -53.05 16.05
N GLN A 163 28.96 -52.81 17.13
CA GLN A 163 27.52 -52.88 17.45
C GLN A 163 27.36 -52.42 18.92
N GLN A 164 26.19 -51.86 19.30
CA GLN A 164 25.62 -51.96 20.68
C GLN A 164 26.50 -51.41 21.85
N GLN A 165 26.11 -51.37 23.13
CA GLN A 165 24.85 -51.08 23.84
C GLN A 165 25.26 -50.35 25.15
N VAL A 166 24.55 -49.32 25.63
CA VAL A 166 23.42 -49.35 26.59
C VAL A 166 23.73 -50.02 27.95
N GLN A 167 23.29 -49.34 29.03
CA GLN A 167 23.33 -49.67 30.48
C GLN A 167 24.56 -49.16 31.26
N GLU A 168 24.41 -48.63 32.49
CA GLU A 168 23.20 -48.36 33.31
C GLU A 168 23.04 -46.87 33.64
#